data_AF-A0AB34JGI3-F1
#
_entry.id   AF-A0AB34JGI3-F1
#
_cell.length_a   1.000
_cell.length_b   1.000
_cell.length_c   1.000
_cell.angle_alpha   90.00
_cell.angle_beta   90.00
_cell.angle_gamma   90.00
#
_symmetry.space_group_name_H-M   'P 1'
#
loop_
_entity.id
_entity.type
_entity.pdbx_description
1 polymer ?
#
loop_
_entity_poly.entity_id
_entity_poly.type
_entity_poly.pdbx_seq_one_letter_code
_entity_poly.pdbx_strand_id
1 'polypeptide(L)'
;MPGQPRPMWASNRLCEAVSLHRSQQRHQQNVRNVRPMIDNRDPRRERSSNSKGARLQAERNAQIMHENNILLHKLSRVLTREAAVPRAQLLTRGLNENTRREEREKIDRDNLQLLRRLQDVKPTLDPAGSLLMKHKEHSRLLANHRNFAANPFLLSNGPLPAGSGAAAVRRRPCSAPVEETKRRAQPSEQQEDDPSTNRGPHPPSEEFLPVEEHDDES
;
A
#
# COMPACT_ATOMS: atom_id res chain seq x y z
N MET A 1 -1.99 77.75 15.68
CA MET A 1 -0.82 77.47 16.54
C MET A 1 0.27 78.51 16.27
N PRO A 2 0.40 79.55 17.11
CA PRO A 2 1.51 80.49 17.02
C PRO A 2 2.77 79.92 17.73
N GLY A 3 3.94 80.07 17.11
CA GLY A 3 5.21 80.20 17.85
C GLY A 3 6.11 78.97 18.02
N GLN A 4 6.32 78.12 17.02
CA GLN A 4 7.55 77.30 17.03
C GLN A 4 8.75 78.17 16.60
N PRO A 5 9.87 78.15 17.32
CA PRO A 5 11.04 78.96 17.00
C PRO A 5 11.55 78.59 15.60
N ARG A 6 11.64 79.60 14.72
CA ARG A 6 12.19 79.42 13.38
C ARG A 6 13.66 79.05 13.51
N PRO A 7 14.12 77.97 12.85
CA PRO A 7 15.53 77.65 12.90
C PRO A 7 16.33 78.80 12.27
N MET A 8 17.31 79.33 13.01
CA MET A 8 18.01 80.58 12.67
C MET A 8 18.80 80.57 11.35
N TRP A 9 18.91 79.42 10.67
CA TRP A 9 19.58 79.26 9.38
C TRP A 9 18.69 79.58 8.17
N ALA A 10 17.40 79.88 8.37
CA ALA A 10 16.48 80.32 7.31
C ALA A 10 16.02 81.77 7.53
N SER A 11 16.94 82.73 7.42
CA SER A 11 16.62 84.17 7.53
C SER A 11 15.76 84.70 6.36
N ASN A 12 15.72 83.98 5.22
CA ASN A 12 14.97 84.34 4.03
C ASN A 12 13.69 83.51 3.87
N ARG A 13 12.52 84.17 3.78
CA ARG A 13 11.19 83.56 3.60
C ARG A 13 11.11 82.66 2.35
N LEU A 14 11.84 82.99 1.28
CA LEU A 14 11.88 82.17 0.07
C LEU A 14 12.59 80.83 0.33
N CYS A 15 13.72 80.86 1.05
CA CYS A 15 14.46 79.65 1.42
C CYS A 15 13.66 78.75 2.37
N GLU A 16 12.88 79.37 3.28
CA GLU A 16 11.95 78.66 4.16
C GLU A 16 10.84 77.96 3.37
N ALA A 17 10.20 78.65 2.43
CA ALA A 17 9.15 78.09 1.58
C ALA A 17 9.66 76.89 0.76
N VAL A 18 10.85 77.01 0.17
CA VAL A 18 11.50 75.91 -0.58
C VAL A 18 11.81 74.71 0.33
N SER A 19 12.30 74.97 1.55
CA SER A 19 12.61 73.91 2.52
C SER A 19 11.35 73.17 2.99
N LEU A 20 10.27 73.90 3.26
CA LEU A 20 8.96 73.34 3.59
C LEU A 20 8.41 72.51 2.43
N HIS A 21 8.48 73.01 1.20
CA HIS A 21 8.03 72.28 0.02
C HIS A 21 8.82 70.98 -0.18
N ARG A 22 10.14 71.02 -0.04
CA ARG A 22 11.00 69.82 -0.12
C ARG A 22 10.70 68.81 0.98
N SER A 23 10.46 69.28 2.21
CA SER A 23 10.06 68.43 3.34
C SER A 23 8.71 67.76 3.07
N GLN A 24 7.74 68.52 2.55
CA GLN A 24 6.43 68.01 2.18
C GLN A 24 6.51 66.98 1.05
N GLN A 25 7.29 67.23 0.01
CA GLN A 25 7.52 66.27 -1.08
C GLN A 25 8.12 64.96 -0.54
N ARG A 26 9.14 65.05 0.32
CA ARG A 26 9.76 63.87 0.95
C ARG A 26 8.75 63.12 1.82
N HIS A 27 7.93 63.82 2.59
CA HIS A 27 6.88 63.22 3.40
C HIS A 27 5.85 62.49 2.53
N GLN A 28 5.37 63.12 1.46
CA GLN A 28 4.43 62.49 0.52
C GLN A 28 5.05 61.27 -0.17
N GLN A 29 6.33 61.33 -0.54
CA GLN A 29 7.05 60.20 -1.11
C GLN A 29 7.14 59.04 -0.10
N ASN A 30 7.44 59.34 1.16
CA ASN A 30 7.47 58.33 2.22
C ASN A 30 6.09 57.69 2.42
N VAL A 31 5.01 58.50 2.48
CA VAL A 31 3.64 58.01 2.61
C VAL A 31 3.26 57.09 1.45
N ARG A 32 3.65 57.43 0.20
CA ARG A 32 3.42 56.59 -0.98
C ARG A 32 4.19 55.27 -0.94
N ASN A 33 5.38 55.28 -0.34
CA ASN A 33 6.26 54.11 -0.27
C ASN A 33 6.03 53.23 0.96
N VAL A 34 5.27 53.70 1.95
CA VAL A 34 4.92 52.88 3.12
C VAL A 34 4.05 51.72 2.66
N ARG A 35 4.55 50.49 2.84
CA ARG A 35 3.77 49.29 2.59
C ARG A 35 2.72 49.15 3.70
N PRO A 36 1.44 48.89 3.36
CA PRO A 36 0.46 48.61 4.39
C PRO A 36 0.88 47.36 5.16
N MET A 37 0.84 47.44 6.49
CA MET A 37 1.18 46.32 7.37
C MET A 37 0.11 45.23 7.35
N ILE A 38 -1.12 45.59 6.94
CA ILE A 38 -2.27 44.70 6.86
C ILE A 38 -2.54 44.41 5.38
N ASP A 39 -2.67 43.12 5.06
CA ASP A 39 -3.03 42.67 3.73
C ASP A 39 -4.55 42.87 3.53
N ASN A 40 -4.91 43.82 2.67
CA ASN A 40 -6.31 44.10 2.31
C ASN A 40 -6.75 43.38 1.02
N ARG A 41 -6.01 42.37 0.55
CA ARG A 41 -6.41 41.56 -0.60
C ARG A 41 -7.70 40.79 -0.31
N ASP A 42 -8.52 40.60 -1.35
CA ASP A 42 -9.75 39.81 -1.28
C ASP A 42 -9.46 38.41 -0.71
N PRO A 43 -10.07 38.01 0.42
CA PRO A 43 -9.84 36.70 1.03
C PRO A 43 -10.26 35.53 0.13
N ARG A 44 -11.06 35.76 -0.91
CA ARG A 44 -11.45 34.73 -1.90
C ARG A 44 -10.39 34.47 -2.96
N ARG A 45 -9.36 35.33 -3.05
CA ARG A 45 -8.28 35.16 -4.03
C ARG A 45 -7.36 34.02 -3.58
N GLU A 46 -7.20 33.04 -4.45
CA GLU A 46 -6.28 31.93 -4.22
C GLU A 46 -4.86 32.43 -3.99
N ARG A 47 -4.25 32.02 -2.87
CA ARG A 47 -2.86 32.36 -2.56
C ARG A 47 -1.96 31.60 -3.52
N SER A 48 -1.28 32.32 -4.42
CA SER A 48 -0.42 31.75 -5.47
C SER A 48 0.76 30.92 -4.97
N SER A 49 1.10 30.99 -3.67
CA SER A 49 2.18 30.19 -3.10
C SER A 49 1.99 30.01 -1.59
N ASN A 50 1.30 28.95 -1.18
CA ASN A 50 1.33 28.48 0.20
C ASN A 50 2.65 27.74 0.45
N SER A 51 3.78 28.46 0.55
CA SER A 51 5.12 27.89 0.75
C SER A 51 5.18 26.93 1.95
N LYS A 52 4.45 27.24 3.03
CA LYS A 52 4.31 26.37 4.20
C LYS A 52 3.55 25.07 3.88
N GLY A 53 2.48 25.15 3.07
CA GLY A 53 1.69 23.99 2.65
C GLY A 53 2.49 23.08 1.73
N ALA A 54 3.19 23.66 0.74
CA ALA A 54 4.08 22.93 -0.16
C ALA A 54 5.20 22.22 0.61
N ARG A 55 5.80 22.88 1.61
CA ARG A 55 6.80 22.27 2.49
C ARG A 55 6.25 21.09 3.29
N LEU A 56 5.07 21.25 3.91
CA LEU A 56 4.43 20.16 4.67
C LEU A 56 4.08 18.96 3.78
N GLN A 57 3.63 19.22 2.56
CA GLN A 57 3.32 18.17 1.60
C GLN A 57 4.58 17.44 1.12
N ALA A 58 5.67 18.17 0.88
CA ALA A 58 6.97 17.58 0.55
C ALA A 58 7.51 16.69 1.68
N GLU A 59 7.42 17.15 2.93
CA GLU A 59 7.82 16.37 4.12
C GLU A 59 6.99 15.09 4.28
N ARG A 60 5.66 15.20 4.12
CA ARG A 60 4.77 14.02 4.14
C ARG A 60 5.12 13.03 3.02
N ASN A 61 5.37 13.52 1.81
CA ASN A 61 5.73 12.67 0.68
C ASN A 61 7.09 11.98 0.91
N ALA A 62 8.07 12.68 1.50
CA ALA A 62 9.35 12.09 1.85
C ALA A 62 9.21 10.96 2.88
N GLN A 63 8.34 11.14 3.88
CA GLN A 63 8.03 10.08 4.86
C GLN A 63 7.40 8.86 4.19
N ILE A 64 6.40 9.06 3.33
CA ILE A 64 5.75 7.98 2.58
C ILE A 64 6.77 7.21 1.74
N MET A 65 7.68 7.90 1.06
CA MET A 65 8.71 7.26 0.24
C MET A 65 9.69 6.43 1.09
N HIS A 66 10.07 6.92 2.27
CA HIS A 66 10.90 6.16 3.20
C HIS A 66 10.21 4.88 3.69
N GLU A 67 8.93 4.98 4.08
CA GLU A 67 8.13 3.83 4.52
C GLU A 67 7.91 2.80 3.40
N ASN A 68 7.65 3.26 2.17
CA ASN A 68 7.55 2.41 0.99
C ASN A 68 8.85 1.64 0.73
N ASN A 69 10.01 2.30 0.87
CA ASN A 69 11.29 1.63 0.69
C ASN A 69 11.52 0.54 1.76
N ILE A 70 11.19 0.82 3.02
CA ILE A 70 11.22 -0.17 4.10
C ILE A 70 10.30 -1.36 3.77
N LEU A 71 9.09 -1.09 3.29
CA LEU A 71 8.13 -2.12 2.94
C LEU A 71 8.64 -3.00 1.79
N LEU A 72 9.13 -2.39 0.71
CA LEU A 72 9.72 -3.11 -0.41
C LEU A 72 10.93 -3.95 0.01
N HIS A 73 11.78 -3.43 0.88
CA HIS A 73 12.91 -4.18 1.42
C HIS A 73 12.45 -5.37 2.28
N LYS A 74 11.40 -5.22 3.09
CA LYS A 74 10.80 -6.33 3.86
C LYS A 74 10.17 -7.38 2.94
N LEU A 75 9.43 -6.95 1.92
CA LEU A 75 8.83 -7.84 0.94
C LEU A 75 9.91 -8.60 0.16
N SER A 76 10.95 -7.91 -0.30
CA SER A 76 12.12 -8.55 -0.91
C SER A 76 12.69 -9.62 0.02
N ARG A 77 12.94 -9.30 1.30
CA ARG A 77 13.43 -10.31 2.27
C ARG A 77 12.49 -11.49 2.48
N VAL A 78 11.17 -11.31 2.41
CA VAL A 78 10.20 -12.40 2.53
C VAL A 78 10.21 -13.27 1.27
N LEU A 79 10.30 -12.66 0.10
CA LEU A 79 10.31 -13.36 -1.19
C LEU A 79 11.65 -14.07 -1.44
N THR A 80 12.78 -13.48 -1.02
CA THR A 80 14.13 -14.05 -1.21
C THR A 80 14.55 -14.97 -0.08
N ARG A 81 13.89 -14.94 1.08
CA ARG A 81 14.07 -16.02 2.07
C ARG A 81 13.44 -17.25 1.47
N GLU A 82 14.29 -18.15 0.98
CA GLU A 82 13.92 -19.55 0.84
C GLU A 82 13.23 -19.99 2.13
N ALA A 83 12.17 -20.79 2.01
CA ALA A 83 11.36 -21.27 3.11
C ALA A 83 12.26 -22.01 4.11
N ALA A 84 12.89 -21.26 5.01
CA ALA A 84 13.64 -21.81 6.11
C ALA A 84 12.59 -22.50 6.96
N VAL A 85 12.49 -23.82 6.75
CA VAL A 85 11.84 -24.77 7.66
C VAL A 85 12.09 -24.22 9.04
N PRO A 86 11.04 -23.84 9.81
CA PRO A 86 11.24 -23.14 11.07
C PRO A 86 12.21 -23.98 11.87
N ARG A 87 13.45 -23.50 11.97
CA ARG A 87 14.53 -24.19 12.67
C ARG A 87 14.00 -24.28 14.07
N ALA A 88 13.48 -25.45 14.44
CA ALA A 88 12.60 -25.66 15.57
C ALA A 88 13.22 -24.88 16.72
N GLN A 89 12.63 -23.72 17.00
CA GLN A 89 13.23 -22.84 17.97
C GLN A 89 13.13 -23.67 19.24
N LEU A 90 14.28 -24.08 19.78
CA LEU A 90 14.43 -24.74 21.06
C LEU A 90 14.05 -23.73 22.15
N LEU A 91 12.86 -23.17 22.04
CA LEU A 91 12.22 -22.30 22.99
C LEU A 91 11.78 -23.22 24.10
N THR A 92 12.62 -23.23 25.13
CA THR A 92 12.18 -23.26 26.53
C THR A 92 10.95 -24.12 26.74
N ARG A 93 11.19 -25.38 27.15
CA ARG A 93 10.19 -26.33 27.64
C ARG A 93 9.05 -25.56 28.33
N GLY A 94 7.90 -25.51 27.67
CA GLY A 94 6.76 -24.77 28.18
C GLY A 94 6.35 -25.34 29.53
N LEU A 95 5.87 -24.47 30.44
CA LEU A 95 5.40 -24.88 31.77
C LEU A 95 4.40 -26.07 31.71
N ASN A 96 3.62 -26.15 30.62
CA ASN A 96 2.62 -27.17 30.36
C ASN A 96 3.10 -28.28 29.40
N GLU A 97 4.40 -28.45 29.18
CA GLU A 97 4.91 -29.47 28.27
C GLU A 97 4.64 -30.89 28.81
N ASN A 98 4.71 -31.07 30.13
CA ASN A 98 4.42 -32.36 30.76
C ASN A 98 2.95 -32.74 30.63
N THR A 99 2.03 -31.80 30.87
CA THR A 99 0.60 -32.07 30.73
C THR A 99 0.22 -32.38 29.29
N ARG A 100 0.78 -31.65 28.32
CA ARG A 100 0.59 -31.97 26.89
C ARG A 100 1.16 -33.34 26.52
N ARG A 101 2.31 -33.73 27.09
CA ARG A 101 2.90 -35.05 26.87
C ARG A 101 2.02 -36.15 27.45
N GLU A 102 1.57 -36.01 28.69
CA GLU A 102 0.67 -36.96 29.35
C GLU A 102 -0.66 -37.10 28.59
N GLU A 103 -1.23 -35.99 28.10
CA GLU A 103 -2.42 -36.00 27.25
C GLU A 103 -2.18 -36.71 25.92
N ARG A 104 -1.04 -36.46 25.26
CA ARG A 104 -0.67 -37.18 24.03
C ARG A 104 -0.55 -38.69 24.29
N GLU A 105 0.16 -39.08 25.34
CA GLU A 105 0.31 -40.50 25.71
C GLU A 105 -1.02 -41.16 26.08
N LYS A 106 -1.95 -40.40 26.69
CA LYS A 106 -3.31 -40.88 26.94
C LYS A 106 -4.07 -41.09 25.63
N ILE A 107 -4.04 -40.12 24.72
CA ILE A 107 -4.66 -40.21 23.39
C ILE A 107 -4.09 -41.42 22.62
N ASP A 108 -2.78 -41.64 22.66
CA ASP A 108 -2.14 -42.76 21.95
C ASP A 108 -2.57 -44.12 22.54
N ARG A 109 -2.69 -44.21 23.86
CA ARG A 109 -3.22 -45.41 24.54
C ARG A 109 -4.67 -45.68 24.14
N ASP A 110 -5.51 -44.65 24.13
CA ASP A 110 -6.91 -44.75 23.76
C ASP A 110 -7.06 -45.13 22.27
N ASN A 111 -6.24 -44.55 21.39
CA ASN A 111 -6.19 -44.87 19.97
C ASN A 111 -5.74 -46.32 19.73
N LEU A 112 -4.71 -46.80 20.43
CA LEU A 112 -4.27 -48.20 20.35
C LEU A 112 -5.36 -49.16 20.84
N GLN A 113 -6.06 -48.83 21.92
CA GLN A 113 -7.17 -49.63 22.41
C GLN A 113 -8.32 -49.68 21.39
N LEU A 114 -8.65 -48.53 20.79
CA LEU A 114 -9.66 -48.45 19.73
C LEU A 114 -9.25 -49.26 18.50
N LEU A 115 -7.99 -49.16 18.07
CA LEU A 115 -7.46 -49.91 16.94
C LEU A 115 -7.58 -51.42 17.15
N ARG A 116 -7.21 -51.92 18.34
CA ARG A 116 -7.37 -53.34 18.70
C ARG A 116 -8.83 -53.77 18.61
N ARG A 117 -9.75 -52.98 19.18
CA ARG A 117 -11.19 -53.25 19.09
C ARG A 117 -11.66 -53.28 17.63
N LEU A 118 -11.23 -52.34 16.80
CA LEU A 118 -11.60 -52.29 15.38
C LEU A 118 -11.03 -53.47 14.59
N GLN A 119 -9.84 -53.95 14.95
CA GLN A 119 -9.22 -55.11 14.32
C GLN A 119 -9.94 -56.42 14.67
N ASP A 120 -10.41 -56.55 15.90
CA ASP A 120 -11.15 -57.74 16.37
C ASP A 120 -12.60 -57.76 15.86
N VAL A 121 -13.15 -56.60 15.50
CA VAL A 121 -14.49 -56.48 14.91
C VAL A 121 -14.46 -57.00 13.47
N LYS A 122 -15.17 -58.10 13.22
CA LYS A 122 -15.39 -58.61 11.86
C LYS A 122 -16.11 -57.55 11.02
N PRO A 123 -15.60 -57.19 9.83
CA PRO A 123 -16.32 -56.30 8.94
C PRO A 123 -17.65 -56.97 8.53
N THR A 124 -18.76 -56.37 8.95
CA THR A 124 -20.11 -56.88 8.64
C THR A 124 -20.61 -56.45 7.27
N LEU A 125 -19.89 -55.54 6.62
CA LEU A 125 -20.16 -55.07 5.27
C LEU A 125 -19.17 -55.76 4.34
N ASP A 126 -19.68 -56.58 3.41
CA ASP A 126 -18.92 -56.93 2.20
C ASP A 126 -18.64 -55.61 1.46
N PRO A 127 -17.38 -55.13 1.44
CA PRO A 127 -17.06 -53.81 0.92
C PRO A 127 -17.34 -53.72 -0.58
N ALA A 128 -17.38 -54.85 -1.30
CA ALA A 128 -17.65 -54.89 -2.72
C ALA A 128 -19.16 -54.86 -3.02
N GLY A 129 -19.96 -55.73 -2.40
CA GLY A 129 -21.39 -55.84 -2.68
C GLY A 129 -22.25 -54.76 -2.02
N SER A 130 -22.03 -54.49 -0.73
CA SER A 130 -22.89 -53.57 0.04
C SER A 130 -22.72 -52.12 -0.40
N LEU A 131 -21.48 -51.70 -0.66
CA LEU A 131 -21.16 -50.34 -1.06
C LEU A 131 -21.72 -50.04 -2.45
N LEU A 132 -21.59 -50.99 -3.37
CA LEU A 132 -22.08 -50.86 -4.74
C LEU A 132 -23.62 -50.85 -4.77
N MET A 133 -24.29 -51.69 -3.96
CA MET A 133 -25.75 -51.66 -3.79
C MET A 133 -26.23 -50.32 -3.22
N LYS A 134 -25.62 -49.83 -2.13
CA LYS A 134 -25.97 -48.52 -1.54
C LYS A 134 -25.70 -47.38 -2.51
N HIS A 135 -24.61 -47.43 -3.27
CA HIS A 135 -24.30 -46.44 -4.30
C HIS A 135 -25.36 -46.46 -5.41
N LYS A 136 -25.77 -47.65 -5.87
CA LYS A 136 -26.87 -47.81 -6.85
C LYS A 136 -28.18 -47.28 -6.30
N GLU A 137 -28.55 -47.63 -5.07
CA GLU A 137 -29.77 -47.13 -4.42
C GLU A 137 -29.73 -45.61 -4.25
N HIS A 138 -28.62 -45.04 -3.79
CA HIS A 138 -28.43 -43.60 -3.67
C HIS A 138 -28.50 -42.91 -5.04
N SER A 139 -27.87 -43.48 -6.07
CA SER A 139 -27.95 -42.96 -7.44
C SER A 139 -29.38 -43.02 -8.00
N ARG A 140 -30.13 -44.07 -7.69
CA ARG A 140 -31.54 -44.23 -8.06
C ARG A 140 -32.41 -43.21 -7.34
N LEU A 141 -32.17 -42.98 -6.05
CA LEU A 141 -32.85 -41.93 -5.29
C LEU A 141 -32.53 -40.56 -5.89
N LEU A 142 -31.27 -40.21 -6.17
CA LEU A 142 -30.92 -38.94 -6.82
C LEU A 142 -31.56 -38.79 -8.21
N ALA A 143 -31.63 -39.86 -9.01
CA ALA A 143 -32.28 -39.85 -10.32
C ALA A 143 -33.80 -39.66 -10.20
N ASN A 144 -34.44 -40.31 -9.22
CA ASN A 144 -35.87 -40.19 -8.96
C ASN A 144 -36.24 -38.85 -8.29
N HIS A 145 -35.35 -38.31 -7.47
CA HIS A 145 -35.52 -37.04 -6.74
C HIS A 145 -35.03 -35.83 -7.53
N ARG A 146 -34.65 -35.97 -8.81
CA ARG A 146 -34.27 -34.86 -9.69
C ARG A 146 -35.36 -33.79 -9.83
N ASN A 147 -36.61 -34.14 -9.50
CA ASN A 147 -37.77 -33.24 -9.53
C ASN A 147 -38.45 -33.02 -8.16
N PHE A 148 -38.02 -33.70 -7.08
CA PHE A 148 -38.71 -33.62 -5.78
C PHE A 148 -37.72 -33.40 -4.64
N ALA A 149 -37.45 -32.11 -4.42
CA ALA A 149 -37.02 -31.42 -3.19
C ALA A 149 -35.97 -30.36 -3.53
N ALA A 150 -36.36 -29.36 -4.32
CA ALA A 150 -35.76 -28.05 -4.09
C ALA A 150 -36.08 -27.70 -2.63
N ASN A 151 -35.03 -27.55 -1.81
CA ASN A 151 -35.16 -27.12 -0.42
C ASN A 151 -36.14 -25.93 -0.40
N PRO A 152 -37.27 -25.99 0.33
CA PRO A 152 -38.23 -24.88 0.37
C PRO A 152 -37.58 -23.59 0.90
N PHE A 153 -36.45 -23.70 1.60
CA PHE A 153 -35.61 -22.59 2.04
C PHE A 153 -34.66 -22.01 0.97
N LEU A 154 -34.45 -22.69 -0.15
CA LEU A 154 -33.59 -22.24 -1.25
C LEU A 154 -34.38 -21.70 -2.46
N LEU A 155 -35.71 -21.83 -2.45
CA LEU A 155 -36.61 -21.30 -3.49
C LEU A 155 -37.13 -19.88 -3.22
N SER A 156 -36.62 -19.17 -2.20
CA SER A 156 -37.01 -17.77 -1.97
C SER A 156 -36.30 -16.82 -2.96
N ASN A 157 -36.60 -16.95 -4.25
CA ASN A 157 -36.41 -15.87 -5.23
C ASN A 157 -37.66 -14.97 -5.25
N GLY A 158 -38.10 -14.54 -4.06
CA GLY A 158 -39.07 -13.46 -3.89
C GLY A 158 -38.34 -12.15 -3.58
N PRO A 159 -38.84 -10.99 -4.03
CA PRO A 159 -38.23 -9.71 -3.68
C PRO A 159 -38.27 -9.53 -2.15
N LEU A 160 -37.12 -9.25 -1.56
CA LEU A 160 -36.97 -8.99 -0.13
C LEU A 160 -37.93 -7.86 0.30
N PRO A 161 -38.74 -8.03 1.36
CA PRO A 161 -39.48 -6.93 1.93
C PRO A 161 -38.47 -5.96 2.56
N ALA A 162 -38.56 -4.70 2.15
CA ALA A 162 -37.85 -3.61 2.79
C ALA A 162 -38.35 -3.45 4.23
N GLY A 163 -37.50 -3.76 5.21
CA GLY A 163 -37.68 -3.30 6.59
C GLY A 163 -37.67 -4.42 7.63
N SER A 164 -36.53 -4.60 8.32
CA SER A 164 -36.41 -4.45 9.78
C SER A 164 -35.09 -5.05 10.28
N GLY A 165 -34.27 -4.21 10.92
CA GLY A 165 -33.45 -4.50 12.11
C GLY A 165 -32.62 -5.80 12.20
N ALA A 166 -31.30 -5.58 12.32
CA ALA A 166 -30.38 -6.29 13.22
C ALA A 166 -30.10 -7.80 13.00
N ALA A 167 -28.89 -8.09 12.49
CA ALA A 167 -27.88 -8.96 13.12
C ALA A 167 -26.89 -9.45 12.05
N ALA A 168 -25.73 -8.80 11.98
CA ALA A 168 -24.62 -9.21 11.13
C ALA A 168 -23.95 -10.49 11.68
N VAL A 169 -24.48 -11.65 11.30
CA VAL A 169 -23.81 -12.93 11.47
C VAL A 169 -22.81 -13.12 10.32
N ARG A 170 -21.55 -13.23 10.70
CA ARG A 170 -20.35 -13.31 9.86
C ARG A 170 -20.42 -14.47 8.86
N ARG A 171 -20.39 -14.17 7.56
CA ARG A 171 -20.05 -15.15 6.52
C ARG A 171 -18.55 -15.14 6.26
N ARG A 172 -17.92 -16.32 6.40
CA ARG A 172 -16.54 -16.59 5.96
C ARG A 172 -16.42 -16.41 4.44
N PRO A 173 -15.38 -15.75 3.91
CA PRO A 173 -15.11 -15.80 2.48
C PRO A 173 -14.44 -17.13 2.13
N CYS A 174 -15.13 -17.96 1.34
CA CYS A 174 -14.51 -19.02 0.56
C CYS A 174 -13.96 -18.40 -0.74
N SER A 175 -12.73 -18.78 -1.07
CA SER A 175 -11.97 -18.37 -2.25
C SER A 175 -12.71 -18.63 -3.57
N ALA A 176 -12.85 -17.60 -4.40
CA ALA A 176 -13.23 -17.72 -5.80
C ALA A 176 -11.98 -17.90 -6.69
N PRO A 177 -12.04 -18.71 -7.77
CA PRO A 177 -10.98 -18.77 -8.77
C PRO A 177 -11.10 -17.55 -9.70
N VAL A 178 -9.96 -16.92 -9.99
CA VAL A 178 -9.87 -15.81 -10.95
C VAL A 178 -9.82 -16.40 -12.36
N GLU A 179 -10.89 -16.18 -13.12
CA GLU A 179 -10.88 -16.36 -14.57
C GLU A 179 -10.16 -15.20 -15.26
N GLU A 180 -9.49 -15.61 -16.32
CA GLU A 180 -8.57 -14.90 -17.19
C GLU A 180 -9.34 -14.11 -18.26
N THR A 181 -9.23 -12.78 -18.26
CA THR A 181 -9.68 -11.96 -19.40
C THR A 181 -8.63 -10.94 -19.82
N LYS A 182 -7.90 -11.35 -20.86
CA LYS A 182 -7.84 -10.67 -22.17
C LYS A 182 -7.42 -9.20 -22.18
N ARG A 183 -6.11 -9.04 -22.44
CA ARG A 183 -5.41 -7.96 -23.15
C ARG A 183 -6.34 -7.01 -23.94
N ARG A 184 -6.25 -5.71 -23.66
CA ARG A 184 -6.66 -4.64 -24.58
C ARG A 184 -5.54 -3.61 -24.72
N ALA A 185 -5.20 -3.36 -25.98
CA ALA A 185 -4.08 -2.59 -26.49
C ALA A 185 -4.09 -1.11 -26.09
N GLN A 186 -2.88 -0.56 -25.97
CA GLN A 186 -2.59 0.87 -26.09
C GLN A 186 -2.65 1.30 -27.56
N PRO A 187 -2.97 2.56 -27.87
CA PRO A 187 -2.45 3.25 -29.04
C PRO A 187 -1.35 4.23 -28.64
N SER A 188 -0.20 4.05 -29.30
CA SER A 188 0.93 4.96 -29.40
C SER A 188 0.58 6.17 -30.28
N GLU A 189 0.76 7.39 -29.75
CA GLU A 189 0.87 8.60 -30.58
C GLU A 189 2.35 8.98 -30.74
N GLN A 190 2.70 9.15 -32.01
CA GLN A 190 4.00 9.46 -32.55
C GLN A 190 4.27 10.96 -32.42
N GLN A 191 5.46 11.33 -31.96
CA GLN A 191 6.05 12.62 -32.31
C GLN A 191 7.52 12.38 -32.64
N GLU A 192 7.82 12.50 -33.92
CA GLU A 192 9.17 12.52 -34.48
C GLU A 192 9.82 13.87 -34.16
N ASP A 193 11.08 13.84 -33.74
CA ASP A 193 12.01 14.97 -33.88
C ASP A 193 13.43 14.39 -34.11
N ASP A 194 14.07 14.88 -35.16
CA ASP A 194 15.30 14.41 -35.80
C ASP A 194 16.58 14.41 -34.94
N PRO A 195 17.54 13.49 -35.20
CA PRO A 195 18.88 13.52 -34.63
C PRO A 195 19.89 14.23 -35.54
N SER A 196 20.16 15.52 -35.27
CA SER A 196 21.32 16.22 -35.82
C SER A 196 22.49 16.21 -34.83
N THR A 197 23.50 15.41 -35.17
CA THR A 197 24.93 15.76 -35.14
C THR A 197 25.50 16.37 -33.85
N ASN A 198 26.10 15.53 -32.99
CA ASN A 198 27.29 15.97 -32.24
C ASN A 198 28.26 14.79 -31.99
N ARG A 199 29.18 14.60 -32.93
CA ARG A 199 30.36 13.73 -32.77
C ARG A 199 31.42 14.53 -31.99
N GLY A 200 31.61 14.19 -30.71
CA GLY A 200 32.81 14.51 -29.94
C GLY A 200 33.80 13.33 -29.96
N PRO A 201 35.12 13.57 -29.95
CA PRO A 201 36.13 12.61 -30.37
C PRO A 201 36.44 11.55 -29.30
N HIS A 202 36.51 10.29 -29.74
CA HIS A 202 37.12 9.17 -29.02
C HIS A 202 38.65 9.34 -28.95
N PRO A 203 39.30 9.12 -27.79
CA PRO A 203 40.73 8.84 -27.72
C PRO A 203 41.04 7.39 -28.15
N PRO A 204 42.27 7.12 -28.62
CA PRO A 204 42.64 5.88 -29.29
C PRO A 204 42.74 4.67 -28.34
N SER A 205 42.29 3.54 -28.86
CA SER A 205 42.44 2.19 -28.31
C SER A 205 43.91 1.78 -28.20
N GLU A 206 44.38 1.54 -26.99
CA GLU A 206 45.60 0.76 -26.73
C GLU A 206 45.30 -0.72 -26.99
N GLU A 207 46.07 -1.27 -27.92
CA GLU A 207 46.18 -2.70 -28.19
C GLU A 207 46.82 -3.39 -26.97
N PHE A 208 46.05 -4.21 -26.27
CA PHE A 208 46.61 -5.23 -25.38
C PHE A 208 46.41 -6.59 -26.04
N LEU A 209 47.52 -7.12 -26.55
CA LEU A 209 47.66 -8.47 -27.07
C LEU A 209 47.42 -9.52 -25.96
N PRO A 210 46.90 -10.71 -26.32
CA PRO A 210 46.78 -11.83 -25.39
C PRO A 210 48.16 -12.41 -25.07
N VAL A 211 48.45 -12.59 -23.78
CA VAL A 211 49.56 -13.45 -23.34
C VAL A 211 48.98 -14.86 -23.21
N GLU A 212 49.34 -15.72 -24.17
CA GLU A 212 49.27 -17.17 -24.03
C GLU A 212 50.45 -17.69 -23.18
N GLU A 213 50.30 -18.92 -22.71
CA GLU A 213 51.32 -19.84 -22.17
C GLU A 213 51.76 -19.60 -20.70
N HIS A 214 51.83 -20.59 -19.79
CA HIS A 214 51.94 -22.05 -19.91
C HIS A 214 51.16 -22.77 -18.80
N ASP A 215 50.57 -23.90 -19.17
CA ASP A 215 50.38 -25.05 -18.28
C ASP A 215 51.75 -25.66 -17.97
N ASP A 216 52.09 -25.80 -16.69
CA ASP A 216 53.15 -26.71 -16.23
C ASP A 216 52.53 -27.74 -15.29
N GLU A 217 52.55 -28.99 -15.76
CA GLU A 217 52.34 -30.22 -15.00
C GLU A 217 53.42 -30.39 -13.92
N SER A 218 53.01 -30.81 -12.72
CA SER A 218 53.56 -31.97 -11.95
C SER A 218 53.00 -32.01 -10.54
#